data_AF-A0A6G1G0P9-F1
#
_entry.id   AF-A0A6G1G0P9-F1
#
_cell.length_a   1.000
_cell.length_b   1.000
_cell.length_c   1.000
_cell.angle_alpha   90.00
_cell.angle_beta   90.00
_cell.angle_gamma   90.00
#
_symmetry.space_group_name_H-M   'P 1'
#
loop_
_entity.id
_entity.type
_entity.pdbx_description
1 polymer ?
#
loop_
_entity_poly.entity_id
_entity_poly.type
_entity_poly.pdbx_seq_one_letter_code
_entity_poly.pdbx_strand_id
1 'polypeptide(L)'
;WPLQKQDFLCVRDVASLLWKDRVLVRFLHTIFEPEENDWAPRRRPATSTAAYQRELDQIYPPGVHDIPVLQPKAARLYNSFMGGVDIADQRRAYFTSHLISQKTWHPILFWILDTTASNAHILGTCQFRKQNIRYLQSLKDFRLQLAWNMVIKGISDGHGPRVVQGFNEQEGPQFEATEGSGDPVTRTYGQIRSSRIILLLEVVFIAWHEFQEGCDDGVGC
;
A
#
# COMPACT_ATOMS: atom_id res chain seq x y z
N TRP A 1 -28.99 4.88 -22.46
CA TRP A 1 -28.84 6.16 -21.72
C TRP A 1 -29.25 7.30 -22.62
N PRO A 2 -30.45 7.89 -22.49
CA PRO A 2 -30.97 8.79 -23.51
C PRO A 2 -30.26 10.14 -23.58
N LEU A 3 -29.28 10.42 -22.73
CA LEU A 3 -28.61 11.72 -22.68
C LEU A 3 -27.13 11.54 -22.29
N GLN A 4 -26.32 10.94 -23.16
CA GLN A 4 -24.87 11.19 -23.16
C GLN A 4 -24.64 12.62 -23.63
N LYS A 5 -24.98 13.58 -22.76
CA LYS A 5 -24.70 14.98 -22.99
C LYS A 5 -23.29 15.25 -22.48
N GLN A 6 -22.43 15.56 -23.43
CA GLN A 6 -21.11 16.10 -23.18
C GLN A 6 -21.10 17.54 -23.72
N ASP A 7 -20.62 18.48 -22.91
CA ASP A 7 -20.34 19.83 -23.35
C ASP A 7 -18.85 20.09 -23.14
N PHE A 8 -18.23 20.76 -24.10
CA PHE A 8 -16.82 21.13 -24.05
C PHE A 8 -16.68 22.64 -24.10
N LEU A 9 -15.81 23.15 -23.22
CA LEU A 9 -15.37 24.53 -23.26
C LEU A 9 -13.85 24.53 -23.29
N CYS A 10 -13.27 24.93 -24.42
CA CYS A 10 -11.83 25.10 -24.55
C CYS A 10 -11.47 26.58 -24.45
N VAL A 11 -10.58 26.92 -23.52
CA VAL A 11 -10.04 28.28 -23.37
C VAL A 11 -8.52 28.17 -23.42
N ARG A 12 -7.94 28.71 -24.51
CA ARG A 12 -6.51 28.56 -24.83
C ARG A 12 -6.13 27.07 -24.93
N ASP A 13 -5.23 26.60 -24.08
CA ASP A 13 -4.71 25.22 -24.06
C ASP A 13 -5.36 24.35 -22.97
N VAL A 14 -6.44 24.84 -22.34
CA VAL A 14 -7.14 24.12 -21.27
C VAL A 14 -8.58 23.84 -21.70
N ALA A 15 -8.94 22.56 -21.69
CA ALA A 15 -10.28 22.09 -22.00
C ALA A 15 -11.01 21.69 -20.71
N SER A 16 -12.20 22.25 -20.54
CA SER A 16 -13.18 21.86 -19.52
C SER A 16 -14.22 20.95 -20.16
N LEU A 17 -14.30 19.72 -19.68
CA LEU A 17 -15.30 18.73 -20.08
C LEU A 17 -16.40 18.66 -19.02
N LEU A 18 -17.65 18.84 -19.45
CA LEU A 18 -18.84 18.60 -18.66
C LEU A 18 -19.52 17.33 -19.20
N TRP A 19 -19.56 16.28 -18.38
CA TRP A 19 -20.13 14.99 -18.78
C TRP A 19 -21.28 14.60 -17.85
N LYS A 20 -22.45 14.33 -18.41
CA LYS A 20 -23.58 13.78 -17.68
C LYS A 20 -23.67 12.27 -17.89
N ASP A 21 -23.24 11.52 -16.88
CA ASP A 21 -23.56 10.11 -16.74
C ASP A 21 -24.85 9.97 -15.90
N ARG A 22 -24.81 9.29 -14.73
CA ARG A 22 -25.88 9.40 -13.73
C ARG A 22 -25.87 10.77 -13.04
N VAL A 23 -24.67 11.21 -12.67
CA VAL A 23 -24.40 12.50 -12.03
C VAL A 23 -23.61 13.35 -13.00
N LEU A 24 -23.73 14.66 -12.88
CA LEU A 24 -22.94 15.61 -13.65
C LEU A 24 -21.50 15.59 -13.12
N VAL A 25 -20.54 15.27 -13.99
CA VAL A 25 -19.11 15.23 -13.68
C VAL A 25 -18.40 16.30 -14.50
N ARG A 26 -17.42 16.96 -13.88
CA ARG A 26 -16.59 17.99 -14.52
C ARG A 26 -15.15 17.53 -14.52
N PHE A 27 -14.50 17.62 -15.67
CA PHE A 27 -13.08 17.35 -15.83
C PHE A 27 -12.38 18.57 -16.40
N LEU A 28 -11.12 18.74 -16.04
CA LEU A 28 -10.22 19.73 -16.63
C LEU A 28 -9.02 18.97 -17.19
N HIS A 29 -8.67 19.20 -18.44
CA HIS A 29 -7.51 18.57 -19.07
C HIS A 29 -6.87 19.48 -20.12
N THR A 30 -5.60 19.22 -20.43
CA THR A 30 -4.82 19.93 -21.46
C THR A 30 -4.43 19.03 -22.63
N ILE A 31 -4.78 17.74 -22.56
CA ILE A 31 -4.22 16.70 -23.43
C ILE A 31 -5.23 16.23 -24.48
N PHE A 32 -6.49 16.02 -24.08
CA PHE A 32 -7.50 15.42 -24.96
C PHE A 32 -8.16 16.45 -25.86
N GLU A 33 -8.44 16.02 -27.08
CA GLU A 33 -9.26 16.79 -28.02
C GLU A 33 -10.75 16.74 -27.61
N PRO A 34 -11.55 17.74 -27.99
CA PRO A 34 -12.99 17.69 -27.80
C PRO A 34 -13.59 16.44 -28.46
N GLU A 35 -14.60 15.85 -27.83
CA GLU A 35 -15.36 14.69 -28.34
C GLU A 35 -14.59 13.36 -28.44
N GLU A 36 -13.35 13.29 -27.95
CA GLU A 36 -12.61 12.03 -27.89
C GLU A 36 -13.26 11.07 -26.88
N ASN A 37 -13.89 10.02 -27.40
CA ASN A 37 -14.69 9.07 -26.63
C ASN A 37 -14.17 7.64 -26.78
N ASP A 38 -14.28 6.87 -25.70
CA ASP A 38 -13.90 5.47 -25.66
C ASP A 38 -15.03 4.60 -25.11
N TRP A 39 -15.14 3.39 -25.65
CA TRP A 39 -16.00 2.37 -25.09
C TRP A 39 -15.37 1.78 -23.83
N ALA A 40 -16.14 1.69 -22.75
CA ALA A 40 -15.72 0.99 -21.55
C ALA A 40 -16.82 0.10 -21.01
N PRO A 41 -16.45 -1.07 -20.46
CA PRO A 41 -17.41 -1.92 -19.78
C PRO A 41 -17.85 -1.26 -18.47
N ARG A 42 -19.16 -1.19 -18.27
CA ARG A 42 -19.74 -0.67 -17.03
C ARG A 42 -20.46 -1.80 -16.29
N ARG A 43 -19.94 -2.07 -15.09
CA ARG A 43 -20.56 -3.02 -14.17
C ARG A 43 -21.90 -2.54 -13.67
N ARG A 44 -22.86 -3.46 -13.66
CA ARG A 44 -24.18 -3.27 -13.05
C ARG A 44 -24.01 -2.91 -11.58
N PRO A 45 -24.52 -1.75 -11.13
CA PRO A 45 -24.43 -1.34 -9.74
C PRO A 45 -25.19 -2.30 -8.82
N ALA A 46 -24.58 -2.71 -7.72
CA ALA A 46 -25.27 -3.38 -6.63
C ALA A 46 -26.17 -2.35 -5.92
N THR A 47 -27.48 -2.58 -5.89
CA THR A 47 -28.46 -1.55 -5.48
C THR A 47 -29.46 -2.07 -4.47
N SER A 48 -29.83 -1.19 -3.53
CA SER A 48 -30.77 -1.44 -2.43
C SER A 48 -32.21 -0.93 -2.66
N THR A 49 -32.46 0.00 -3.59
CA THR A 49 -33.80 0.61 -3.77
C THR A 49 -34.55 0.06 -4.98
N ALA A 50 -35.83 -0.29 -4.79
CA ALA A 50 -36.70 -0.86 -5.82
C ALA A 50 -36.86 0.05 -7.07
N ALA A 51 -36.94 1.36 -6.89
CA ALA A 51 -37.04 2.30 -8.02
C ALA A 51 -35.80 2.28 -8.93
N TYR A 52 -34.61 2.21 -8.33
CA TYR A 52 -33.37 2.16 -9.09
C TYR A 52 -33.14 0.78 -9.72
N GLN A 53 -33.59 -0.30 -9.07
CA GLN A 53 -33.59 -1.62 -9.70
C GLN A 53 -34.41 -1.66 -11.00
N ARG A 54 -35.60 -1.04 -11.02
CA ARG A 54 -36.40 -0.96 -12.25
C ARG A 54 -35.69 -0.22 -13.39
N GLU A 55 -34.99 0.88 -13.07
CA GLU A 55 -34.18 1.61 -14.05
C GLU A 55 -33.01 0.73 -14.55
N LEU A 56 -32.34 0.02 -13.65
CA LEU A 56 -31.27 -0.92 -14.02
C LEU A 56 -31.77 -2.08 -14.87
N ASP A 57 -32.95 -2.63 -14.60
CA ASP A 57 -33.55 -3.72 -15.39
C ASP A 57 -33.90 -3.29 -16.82
N GLN A 58 -34.20 -2.00 -17.03
CA GLN A 58 -34.41 -1.45 -18.38
C GLN A 58 -33.10 -1.27 -19.15
N ILE A 59 -31.99 -1.04 -18.45
CA ILE A 59 -30.68 -0.72 -19.05
C ILE A 59 -29.82 -1.97 -19.23
N TYR A 60 -29.86 -2.89 -18.27
CA TYR A 60 -29.09 -4.12 -18.23
C TYR A 60 -30.02 -5.29 -18.58
N PRO A 61 -29.83 -5.94 -19.74
CA PRO A 61 -30.59 -7.14 -20.10
C PRO A 61 -30.48 -8.22 -19.02
N PRO A 62 -31.50 -9.10 -18.88
CA PRO A 62 -31.46 -10.18 -17.90
C PRO A 62 -30.23 -11.07 -18.13
N GLY A 63 -29.47 -11.32 -17.07
CA GLY A 63 -28.24 -12.11 -17.11
C GLY A 63 -26.98 -11.36 -17.58
N VAL A 64 -27.09 -10.08 -17.97
CA VAL A 64 -25.93 -9.25 -18.36
C VAL A 64 -25.49 -8.39 -17.19
N HIS A 65 -24.24 -8.60 -16.75
CA HIS A 65 -23.64 -7.85 -15.65
C HIS A 65 -22.89 -6.61 -16.09
N ASP A 66 -22.33 -6.60 -17.30
CA ASP A 66 -21.53 -5.50 -17.81
C ASP A 66 -22.08 -5.06 -19.17
N ILE A 67 -22.22 -3.76 -19.38
CA ILE A 67 -22.63 -3.19 -20.66
C ILE A 67 -21.56 -2.22 -21.19
N PRO A 68 -21.32 -2.19 -22.50
CA PRO A 68 -20.45 -1.18 -23.09
C PRO A 68 -21.14 0.20 -23.03
N VAL A 69 -20.46 1.18 -22.45
CA VAL A 69 -20.90 2.57 -22.41
C VAL A 69 -19.84 3.44 -23.08
N LEU A 70 -20.28 4.32 -23.98
CA LEU A 70 -19.42 5.35 -24.55
C LEU A 70 -19.19 6.43 -23.48
N GLN A 71 -17.93 6.69 -23.15
CA GLN A 71 -17.55 7.71 -22.17
C GLN A 71 -16.39 8.56 -22.70
N PRO A 72 -16.24 9.81 -22.23
CA PRO A 72 -15.11 10.64 -22.61
C PRO A 72 -13.79 9.96 -22.23
N LYS A 73 -12.82 9.98 -23.14
CA LYS A 73 -11.50 9.38 -22.92
C LYS A 73 -10.80 9.95 -21.70
N ALA A 74 -10.98 11.25 -21.45
CA ALA A 74 -10.50 11.93 -20.25
C ALA A 74 -11.00 11.24 -18.96
N ALA A 75 -12.29 10.90 -18.88
CA ALA A 75 -12.88 10.24 -17.73
C ALA A 75 -12.33 8.80 -17.57
N ARG A 76 -12.18 8.07 -18.67
CA ARG A 76 -11.62 6.71 -18.67
C ARG A 76 -10.19 6.69 -18.13
N LEU A 77 -9.35 7.58 -18.63
CA LEU A 77 -7.95 7.64 -18.24
C LEU A 77 -7.80 8.14 -16.80
N TYR A 78 -8.59 9.15 -16.41
CA TYR A 78 -8.65 9.58 -15.01
C TYR A 78 -8.98 8.42 -14.08
N ASN A 79 -10.04 7.67 -14.34
CA ASN A 79 -10.42 6.50 -13.52
C ASN A 79 -9.35 5.40 -13.50
N SER A 80 -8.58 5.27 -14.57
CA SER A 80 -7.50 4.27 -14.67
C SER A 80 -6.25 4.66 -13.86
N PHE A 81 -5.99 5.95 -13.67
CA PHE A 81 -4.75 6.44 -13.07
C PHE A 81 -4.93 7.14 -11.71
N MET A 82 -6.13 7.58 -11.33
CA MET A 82 -6.36 8.34 -10.08
C MET A 82 -6.04 7.55 -8.80
N GLY A 83 -6.14 6.21 -8.85
CA GLY A 83 -6.02 5.35 -7.67
C GLY A 83 -4.59 5.13 -7.16
N GLY A 84 -3.57 5.75 -7.76
CA GLY A 84 -2.17 5.53 -7.36
C GLY A 84 -1.89 5.86 -5.89
N VAL A 85 -2.46 6.96 -5.40
CA VAL A 85 -2.31 7.40 -4.00
C VAL A 85 -3.05 6.45 -3.05
N ASP A 86 -4.29 6.09 -3.37
CA ASP A 86 -5.10 5.17 -2.55
C ASP A 86 -4.45 3.80 -2.44
N ILE A 87 -3.87 3.28 -3.54
CA ILE A 87 -3.14 2.01 -3.53
C ILE A 87 -1.90 2.10 -2.65
N ALA A 88 -1.17 3.21 -2.70
CA ALA A 88 0.01 3.42 -1.85
C ALA A 88 -0.37 3.51 -0.37
N ASP A 89 -1.45 4.23 -0.05
CA ASP A 89 -1.98 4.34 1.31
C ASP A 89 -2.49 2.99 1.82
N GLN A 90 -3.22 2.25 0.99
CA GLN A 90 -3.70 0.90 1.31
C GLN A 90 -2.55 -0.06 1.60
N ARG A 91 -1.49 -0.07 0.77
CA ARG A 91 -0.29 -0.91 1.00
C ARG A 91 0.38 -0.60 2.33
N ARG A 92 0.43 0.68 2.71
CA ARG A 92 0.95 1.12 4.01
C ARG A 92 0.03 0.68 5.15
N ALA A 93 -1.27 0.93 5.04
CA ALA A 93 -2.25 0.65 6.09
C ALA A 93 -2.28 -0.85 6.46
N TYR A 94 -2.12 -1.75 5.48
CA TYR A 94 -2.10 -3.20 5.73
C TYR A 94 -0.94 -3.68 6.60
N PHE A 95 0.20 -2.98 6.58
CA PHE A 95 1.42 -3.40 7.28
C PHE A 95 1.98 -2.30 8.18
N THR A 96 1.12 -1.50 8.81
CA THR A 96 1.58 -0.34 9.60
C THR A 96 2.56 -0.72 10.72
N SER A 97 3.64 0.05 10.82
CA SER A 97 4.64 -0.03 11.90
C SER A 97 4.35 0.94 13.05
N HIS A 98 3.22 1.66 12.99
CA HIS A 98 2.88 2.73 13.92
C HIS A 98 2.73 2.19 15.34
N LEU A 99 3.48 2.79 16.27
CA LEU A 99 3.33 2.58 17.70
C LEU A 99 2.51 3.71 18.32
N ILE A 100 1.70 3.37 19.32
CA ILE A 100 1.01 4.38 20.14
C ILE A 100 2.09 5.21 20.85
N SER A 101 2.12 6.51 20.57
CA SER A 101 3.09 7.40 21.20
C SER A 101 2.55 8.80 21.45
N GLN A 102 3.08 9.44 22.49
CA GLN A 102 2.73 10.80 22.88
C GLN A 102 3.52 11.87 22.12
N LYS A 103 4.62 11.50 21.44
CA LYS A 103 5.42 12.47 20.67
C LYS A 103 4.85 12.64 19.27
N THR A 104 4.62 13.89 18.88
CA THR A 104 4.00 14.27 17.60
C THR A 104 4.84 13.95 16.37
N TRP A 105 6.15 13.78 16.52
CA TRP A 105 7.05 13.43 15.42
C TRP A 105 7.13 11.92 15.14
N HIS A 106 6.75 11.05 16.10
CA HIS A 106 6.80 9.61 15.88
C HIS A 106 5.88 9.12 14.74
N PRO A 107 4.63 9.61 14.61
CA PRO A 107 3.79 9.26 13.46
C PRO A 107 4.45 9.58 12.11
N ILE A 108 5.18 10.71 12.02
CA ILE A 108 5.91 11.10 10.81
C ILE A 108 7.05 10.12 10.54
N LEU A 109 7.83 9.76 11.57
CA LEU A 109 8.91 8.79 11.43
C LEU A 109 8.38 7.44 10.91
N PHE A 110 7.36 6.88 11.56
CA PHE A 110 6.80 5.59 11.15
C PHE A 110 6.16 5.66 9.76
N TRP A 111 5.56 6.80 9.40
CA TRP A 111 5.06 7.04 8.05
C TRP A 111 6.17 7.00 6.99
N ILE A 112 7.32 7.64 7.26
CA ILE A 112 8.48 7.59 6.36
C ILE A 112 9.01 6.17 6.26
N LEU A 113 9.13 5.45 7.38
CA LEU A 113 9.62 4.07 7.42
C LEU A 113 8.73 3.13 6.58
N ASP A 114 7.41 3.20 6.77
CA ASP A 114 6.46 2.37 6.04
C ASP A 114 6.42 2.68 4.54
N THR A 115 6.57 3.97 4.19
CA THR A 115 6.63 4.42 2.80
C THR A 115 7.93 3.95 2.14
N THR A 116 9.06 4.04 2.84
CA THR A 116 10.38 3.61 2.36
C THR A 116 10.41 2.10 2.13
N ALA A 117 9.88 1.29 3.07
CA ALA A 117 9.79 -0.15 2.90
C ALA A 117 8.92 -0.55 1.70
N SER A 118 7.82 0.17 1.47
CA SER A 118 6.93 -0.07 0.32
C SER A 118 7.60 0.31 -1.01
N ASN A 119 8.33 1.43 -1.03
CA ASN A 119 9.09 1.86 -2.22
C ASN A 119 10.26 0.93 -2.52
N ALA A 120 10.97 0.45 -1.49
CA ALA A 120 12.04 -0.53 -1.65
C ALA A 120 11.53 -1.85 -2.24
N HIS A 121 10.34 -2.31 -1.84
CA HIS A 121 9.69 -3.47 -2.45
C HIS A 121 9.38 -3.24 -3.94
N ILE A 122 8.83 -2.08 -4.30
CA ILE A 122 8.56 -1.72 -5.71
C ILE A 122 9.87 -1.71 -6.51
N LEU A 123 10.93 -1.09 -6.00
CA LEU A 123 12.23 -1.06 -6.65
C LEU A 123 12.81 -2.47 -6.82
N GLY A 124 12.76 -3.29 -5.77
CA GLY A 124 13.23 -4.68 -5.82
C GLY A 124 12.47 -5.52 -6.85
N THR A 125 11.14 -5.42 -6.88
CA THR A 125 10.32 -6.14 -7.86
C THR A 125 10.55 -5.66 -9.30
N CYS A 126 10.84 -4.38 -9.50
CA CYS A 126 11.19 -3.83 -10.82
C CYS A 126 12.59 -4.30 -11.26
N GLN A 127 13.58 -4.20 -10.39
CA GLN A 127 14.97 -4.57 -10.68
C GLN A 127 15.13 -6.08 -10.93
N PHE A 128 14.51 -6.90 -10.08
CA PHE A 128 14.67 -8.35 -10.10
C PHE A 128 13.48 -9.07 -10.75
N ARG A 129 12.70 -8.38 -11.58
CA ARG A 129 11.49 -8.91 -12.24
C ARG A 129 11.73 -10.26 -12.93
N LYS A 130 12.90 -10.45 -13.53
CA LYS A 130 13.28 -11.67 -14.26
C LYS A 130 13.69 -12.84 -13.37
N GLN A 131 14.07 -12.58 -12.11
CA GLN A 131 14.73 -13.56 -11.25
C GLN A 131 13.76 -14.35 -10.35
N ASN A 132 12.44 -14.13 -10.48
CA ASN A 132 11.37 -14.82 -9.74
C ASN A 132 11.71 -15.09 -8.26
N ILE A 133 12.15 -14.04 -7.57
CA ILE A 133 12.58 -14.13 -6.18
C ILE A 133 11.36 -14.26 -5.28
N ARG A 134 11.28 -15.34 -4.49
CA ARG A 134 10.12 -15.71 -3.67
C ARG A 134 9.65 -14.59 -2.74
N TYR A 135 10.56 -13.97 -1.98
CA TYR A 135 10.18 -12.95 -1.00
C TYR A 135 9.76 -11.62 -1.61
N LEU A 136 10.03 -11.38 -2.90
CA LEU A 136 9.57 -10.19 -3.62
C LEU A 136 8.13 -10.34 -4.14
N GLN A 137 7.57 -11.56 -4.13
CA GLN A 137 6.21 -11.82 -4.60
C GLN A 137 5.14 -11.14 -3.73
N SER A 138 5.42 -10.97 -2.44
CA SER A 138 4.51 -10.36 -1.47
C SER A 138 5.20 -9.29 -0.65
N LEU A 139 4.52 -8.16 -0.44
CA LEU A 139 5.02 -7.08 0.43
C LEU A 139 5.23 -7.57 1.87
N LYS A 140 4.39 -8.51 2.33
CA LYS A 140 4.51 -9.13 3.65
C LYS A 140 5.84 -9.87 3.81
N ASP A 141 6.15 -10.73 2.84
CA ASP A 141 7.34 -11.59 2.90
C ASP A 141 8.61 -10.76 2.75
N PHE A 142 8.58 -9.76 1.88
CA PHE A 142 9.67 -8.78 1.77
C PHE A 142 9.95 -8.07 3.10
N ARG A 143 8.90 -7.58 3.78
CA ARG A 143 9.05 -6.90 5.07
C ARG A 143 9.54 -7.82 6.17
N LEU A 144 9.06 -9.06 6.23
CA LEU A 144 9.53 -10.06 7.19
C LEU A 144 11.01 -10.36 6.99
N GLN A 145 11.44 -10.57 5.75
CA GLN A 145 12.85 -10.82 5.44
C GLN A 145 13.72 -9.60 5.72
N LEU A 146 13.24 -8.39 5.41
CA LEU A 146 13.93 -7.15 5.73
C LEU A 146 14.15 -7.02 7.25
N ALA A 147 13.11 -7.25 8.05
CA ALA A 147 13.19 -7.20 9.50
C ALA A 147 14.18 -8.24 10.06
N TRP A 148 14.13 -9.48 9.58
CA TRP A 148 15.07 -10.52 9.99
C TRP A 148 16.51 -10.17 9.63
N ASN A 149 16.75 -9.68 8.42
CA ASN A 149 18.08 -9.26 7.99
C ASN A 149 18.62 -8.12 8.84
N MET A 150 17.78 -7.15 9.21
CA MET A 150 18.16 -6.05 10.11
C MET A 150 18.52 -6.56 11.52
N VAL A 151 17.73 -7.49 12.07
CA VAL A 151 18.01 -8.09 13.38
C VAL A 151 19.32 -8.88 13.37
N ILE A 152 19.53 -9.72 12.36
CA ILE A 152 20.75 -10.52 12.21
C ILE A 152 21.97 -9.60 12.08
N LYS A 153 21.89 -8.59 11.21
CA LYS A 153 22.98 -7.61 11.04
C LYS A 153 23.28 -6.89 12.36
N GLY A 154 22.26 -6.42 13.06
CA GLY A 154 22.44 -5.77 14.37
C GLY A 154 23.10 -6.68 15.42
N ILE A 155 22.78 -7.99 15.42
CA ILE A 155 23.45 -8.97 16.29
C ILE A 155 24.92 -9.15 15.89
N SER A 156 25.20 -9.30 14.59
CA SER A 156 26.56 -9.43 14.06
C SER A 156 27.43 -8.22 14.36
N ASP A 157 26.86 -7.02 14.32
CA ASP A 157 27.56 -5.76 14.59
C ASP A 157 27.72 -5.49 16.11
N GLY A 158 27.32 -6.43 16.97
CA GLY A 158 27.43 -6.30 18.43
C GLY A 158 26.38 -5.40 19.08
N HIS A 159 25.43 -4.89 18.29
CA HIS A 159 24.27 -4.10 18.72
C HIS A 159 23.03 -4.96 19.02
N GLY A 160 23.21 -6.29 19.07
CA GLY A 160 22.14 -7.24 19.34
C GLY A 160 21.51 -7.00 20.71
N PRO A 161 20.23 -7.40 20.89
CA PRO A 161 19.62 -7.37 22.20
C PRO A 161 20.46 -8.22 23.16
N ARG A 162 21.01 -7.62 24.22
CA ARG A 162 21.51 -8.40 25.35
C ARG A 162 20.38 -9.31 25.81
N VAL A 163 20.56 -10.62 25.62
CA VAL A 163 19.83 -11.64 26.35
C VAL A 163 20.13 -11.34 27.82
N VAL A 164 19.15 -10.82 28.54
CA VAL A 164 19.25 -10.75 30.00
C VAL A 164 19.18 -12.20 30.45
N GLN A 165 20.34 -12.82 30.66
CA GLN A 165 20.45 -14.08 31.37
C GLN A 165 19.81 -13.87 32.75
N GLY A 166 18.63 -14.46 32.91
CA GLY A 166 17.80 -14.27 34.08
C GLY A 166 16.62 -15.23 34.03
N PHE A 167 16.88 -16.50 33.77
CA PHE A 167 15.97 -17.59 34.12
C PHE A 167 16.80 -18.73 34.70
N ASN A 168 16.58 -19.01 35.99
CA ASN A 168 17.27 -20.03 36.75
C ASN A 168 17.06 -21.42 36.14
N GLU A 169 18.14 -22.18 36.08
CA GLU A 169 18.30 -23.46 35.40
C GLU A 169 17.71 -24.67 36.17
N GLN A 170 16.68 -24.46 37.03
CA GLN A 170 16.22 -25.52 37.96
C GLN A 170 14.72 -25.83 38.01
N GLU A 171 13.86 -25.24 37.19
CA GLU A 171 12.47 -25.70 37.09
C GLU A 171 12.05 -25.84 35.63
N GLY A 172 12.05 -27.09 35.14
CA GLY A 172 11.54 -27.43 33.82
C GLY A 172 10.00 -27.40 33.81
N PRO A 173 9.35 -26.88 32.76
CA PRO A 173 7.91 -27.08 32.60
C PRO A 173 7.64 -28.45 31.97
N GLN A 174 7.12 -29.38 32.79
CA GLN A 174 6.36 -30.54 32.34
C GLN A 174 5.17 -30.08 31.46
N PHE A 175 5.03 -30.63 30.26
CA PHE A 175 3.76 -30.70 29.55
C PHE A 175 3.73 -31.94 28.64
N GLU A 176 2.70 -32.78 28.83
CA GLU A 176 2.43 -34.02 28.10
C GLU A 176 2.19 -33.76 26.61
N ALA A 177 2.78 -34.61 25.78
CA ALA A 177 2.58 -34.62 24.34
C ALA A 177 1.24 -35.28 24.00
N THR A 178 0.33 -34.52 23.38
CA THR A 178 -0.66 -35.11 22.48
C THR A 178 -0.27 -34.76 21.05
N GLU A 179 -0.12 -35.82 20.24
CA GLU A 179 0.37 -35.80 18.87
C GLU A 179 -0.58 -35.02 17.95
N GLY A 180 -0.03 -34.09 17.16
CA GLY A 180 -0.77 -33.40 16.11
C GLY A 180 -0.03 -32.19 15.52
N SER A 181 0.68 -32.42 14.40
CA SER A 181 0.96 -31.48 13.30
C SER A 181 0.88 -29.96 13.60
N GLY A 182 2.04 -29.29 13.67
CA GLY A 182 2.13 -27.82 13.59
C GLY A 182 3.50 -27.27 13.97
N ASP A 183 4.14 -26.55 13.04
CA ASP A 183 5.46 -25.91 13.19
C ASP A 183 5.56 -24.97 14.41
N PRO A 184 6.76 -24.78 15.00
CA PRO A 184 6.95 -24.08 16.27
C PRO A 184 6.93 -22.55 16.09
N VAL A 185 5.78 -21.99 15.74
CA VAL A 185 5.60 -20.55 15.51
C VAL A 185 4.38 -20.06 16.28
N THR A 186 4.40 -20.05 17.62
CA THR A 186 3.46 -19.20 18.40
C THR A 186 3.70 -19.06 19.91
N ARG A 187 4.87 -19.36 20.46
CA ARG A 187 5.04 -19.29 21.93
C ARG A 187 6.24 -18.45 22.35
N THR A 188 6.08 -17.12 22.29
CA THR A 188 6.65 -16.12 23.22
C THR A 188 6.34 -14.68 22.77
N TYR A 189 5.06 -14.29 22.79
CA TYR A 189 4.69 -12.87 22.91
C TYR A 189 3.97 -12.67 24.24
N GLY A 190 4.77 -12.75 25.30
CA GLY A 190 4.40 -12.35 26.64
C GLY A 190 5.32 -11.22 27.06
N GLN A 191 4.78 -10.00 27.10
CA GLN A 191 5.19 -8.98 28.05
C GLN A 191 6.62 -8.39 27.89
N ILE A 192 6.84 -7.62 26.81
CA ILE A 192 7.95 -6.64 26.79
C ILE A 192 7.41 -5.32 27.35
N ARG A 193 7.59 -5.13 28.66
CA ARG A 193 7.41 -3.84 29.34
C ARG A 193 8.39 -2.82 28.75
N SER A 194 7.83 -1.79 28.12
CA SER A 194 8.14 -0.35 28.19
C SER A 194 9.59 0.19 28.29
N SER A 195 10.64 -0.58 28.00
CA SER A 195 12.02 -0.06 28.12
C SER A 195 12.92 -0.27 26.91
N ARG A 196 12.37 -0.64 25.74
CA ARG A 196 13.18 -0.96 24.53
C ARG A 196 12.71 -0.28 23.24
N ILE A 197 12.07 0.89 23.34
CA ILE A 197 11.82 1.78 22.19
C ILE A 197 13.09 2.55 21.75
N ILE A 198 14.13 2.60 22.61
CA ILE A 198 15.39 3.28 22.28
C ILE A 198 16.17 2.52 21.20
N LEU A 199 16.16 1.18 21.20
CA LEU A 199 16.96 0.38 20.25
C LEU A 199 16.43 0.43 18.80
N LEU A 200 15.11 0.56 18.60
CA LEU A 200 14.55 0.74 17.26
C LEU A 200 14.82 2.14 16.70
N LEU A 201 14.95 3.14 17.56
CA LEU A 201 15.33 4.49 17.16
C LEU A 201 16.83 4.61 16.91
N GLU A 202 17.68 3.92 17.68
CA GLU A 202 19.14 3.91 17.47
C GLU A 202 19.53 3.26 16.13
N VAL A 203 18.90 2.14 15.74
CA VAL A 203 19.18 1.52 14.43
C VAL A 203 18.76 2.43 13.26
N VAL A 204 17.67 3.19 13.42
CA VAL A 204 17.22 4.15 12.41
C VAL A 204 18.08 5.42 12.42
N PHE A 205 18.61 5.85 13.56
CA PHE A 205 19.50 7.00 13.68
C PHE A 205 20.90 6.70 13.14
N ILE A 206 21.43 5.48 13.34
CA ILE A 206 22.70 5.03 12.77
C ILE A 206 22.58 4.96 11.23
N ALA A 207 21.47 4.40 10.72
CA ALA A 207 21.21 4.36 9.27
C ALA A 207 21.02 5.77 8.66
N TRP A 208 20.56 6.75 9.44
CA TRP A 208 20.46 8.15 9.02
C TRP A 208 21.80 8.89 9.08
N HIS A 209 22.64 8.59 10.07
CA HIS A 209 23.98 9.18 10.22
C HIS A 209 24.95 8.68 9.14
N GLU A 210 24.94 7.38 8.83
CA GLU A 210 25.73 6.80 7.72
C GLU A 210 25.30 7.36 6.34
N PHE A 211 24.04 7.77 6.18
CA PHE A 211 23.55 8.41 4.97
C PHE A 211 24.03 9.87 4.82
N GLN A 212 24.28 10.60 5.91
CA GLN A 212 24.87 11.95 5.83
C GLN A 212 26.39 11.90 5.55
N GLU A 213 27.12 10.95 6.13
CA GLU A 213 28.56 10.82 5.90
C GLU A 213 28.87 10.43 4.43
N GLY A 214 28.01 9.63 3.80
CA GLY A 214 28.14 9.30 2.37
C GLY A 214 27.89 10.45 1.39
N CYS A 215 27.29 11.57 1.85
CA CYS A 215 27.09 12.76 1.02
C CYS A 215 28.20 13.81 1.18
N ASP A 216 28.98 13.75 2.26
CA ASP A 216 30.11 14.66 2.47
C ASP A 216 31.42 14.15 1.81
N ASP A 217 31.47 12.87 1.42
CA ASP A 217 32.62 12.25 0.73
C ASP A 217 32.65 12.44 -0.81
N GLY A 218 32.07 13.54 -1.31
CA GLY A 218 32.60 14.23 -2.50
C GLY A 218 32.86 13.41 -3.78
N VAL A 219 32.03 12.41 -4.11
CA VAL A 219 32.03 11.83 -5.48
C VAL A 219 30.73 12.23 -6.16
N GLY A 220 30.82 13.34 -6.90
CA GLY A 220 29.74 13.88 -7.70
C GLY A 220 29.38 13.02 -8.93
N CYS A 221 28.16 13.29 -9.39
CA CYS A 221 27.45 12.82 -10.59
C CYS A 221 26.64 11.52 -10.42
#